data_AF-A0A7L2SSB7-F1
#
_entry.id   AF-A0A7L2SSB7-F1
#
_cell.length_a   1.000
_cell.length_b   1.000
_cell.length_c   1.000
_cell.angle_alpha   90.00
_cell.angle_beta   90.00
_cell.angle_gamma   90.00
#
_symmetry.space_group_name_H-M   'P 1'
#
loop_
_entity.id
_entity.type
_entity.pdbx_description
1 polymer ?
#
loop_
_entity_poly.entity_id
_entity_poly.type
_entity_poly.pdbx_seq_one_letter_code
_entity_poly.pdbx_strand_id
1 'polypeptide(L)'
;LAGISRSTTVVVAYVMVVTELSCQEVLDAIRTIRPVANPNPGFRQQLSEFGGSAARKVRRHLKQRYGMSPFNDEEEIKALLPAGREGTSRTEGAVQGLVPRARDMRSTSPFLLRVKRTFSCIPACLK
;
A
#
# COMPACT_ATOMS: atom_id res chain seq x y z
N LEU A 1 20.29 -3.09 4.32
CA LEU A 1 18.83 -2.88 4.53
C LEU A 1 18.04 -3.79 3.59
N ALA A 2 17.34 -4.79 4.10
CA ALA A 2 16.44 -5.63 3.32
C ALA A 2 14.99 -5.42 3.77
N GLY A 3 14.15 -4.96 2.84
CA GLY A 3 12.72 -4.76 3.00
C GLY A 3 12.09 -4.58 1.62
N ILE A 4 12.51 -5.46 0.71
CA ILE A 4 12.18 -5.45 -0.72
C ILE A 4 10.97 -6.36 -0.95
N SER A 5 11.07 -7.62 -0.51
CA SER A 5 10.11 -8.67 -0.85
C SER A 5 9.30 -9.14 0.36
N ARG A 6 9.85 -9.99 1.24
CA ARG A 6 9.12 -10.63 2.37
C ARG A 6 8.31 -9.66 3.24
N SER A 7 8.95 -8.64 3.81
CA SER A 7 8.25 -7.65 4.66
C SER A 7 7.21 -6.86 3.87
N THR A 8 7.54 -6.50 2.62
CA THR A 8 6.62 -5.80 1.72
C THR A 8 5.37 -6.62 1.45
N THR A 9 5.50 -7.93 1.23
CA THR A 9 4.36 -8.83 1.02
C THR A 9 3.38 -8.79 2.20
N VAL A 10 3.88 -8.88 3.44
CA VAL A 10 3.03 -8.86 4.64
C VAL A 10 2.35 -7.49 4.79
N VAL A 11 3.08 -6.39 4.58
CA VAL A 11 2.51 -5.05 4.62
C VAL A 11 1.43 -4.87 3.55
N VAL A 12 1.66 -5.32 2.32
CA VAL A 12 0.67 -5.24 1.24
C VAL A 12 -0.59 -6.01 1.61
N ALA A 13 -0.46 -7.26 2.09
CA ALA A 13 -1.60 -8.06 2.52
C ALA A 13 -2.39 -7.40 3.67
N TYR A 14 -1.69 -6.80 4.64
CA TYR A 14 -2.34 -6.06 5.72
C TYR A 14 -3.13 -4.87 5.18
N VAL A 15 -2.51 -4.03 4.35
CA VAL A 15 -3.17 -2.86 3.76
C VAL A 15 -4.39 -3.30 2.95
N MET A 16 -4.27 -4.31 2.09
CA MET A 16 -5.39 -4.90 1.34
C MET A 16 -6.54 -5.44 2.22
N VAL A 17 -6.30 -5.73 3.50
CA VAL A 17 -7.34 -6.22 4.42
C VAL A 17 -8.02 -5.08 5.17
N VAL A 18 -7.28 -4.01 5.46
CA VAL A 18 -7.83 -2.84 6.19
C VAL A 18 -8.36 -1.77 5.24
N THR A 19 -7.93 -1.78 3.97
CA THR A 19 -8.47 -1.02 2.84
C THR A 19 -9.07 -2.00 1.83
N GLU A 20 -10.05 -1.62 1.00
CA GLU A 20 -10.63 -2.52 -0.01
C GLU A 20 -9.88 -2.45 -1.36
N LEU A 21 -8.61 -2.02 -1.31
CA LEU A 21 -7.75 -1.83 -2.48
C LEU A 21 -7.12 -3.14 -2.97
N SER A 22 -6.85 -3.16 -4.27
CA SER A 22 -6.13 -4.26 -4.92
C SER A 22 -4.65 -4.30 -4.54
N CYS A 23 -4.01 -5.47 -4.73
CA CYS A 23 -2.57 -5.64 -4.56
C CYS A 23 -1.75 -4.62 -5.36
N GLN A 24 -2.19 -4.31 -6.59
CA GLN A 24 -1.50 -3.39 -7.47
C GLN A 24 -1.58 -1.95 -6.95
N GLU A 25 -2.78 -1.46 -6.60
CA GLU A 25 -2.96 -0.12 -6.03
C GLU A 25 -2.13 0.07 -4.76
N VAL A 26 -2.16 -0.94 -3.87
CA VAL A 26 -1.37 -0.90 -2.63
C VAL A 26 0.12 -0.87 -2.91
N LEU A 27 0.61 -1.68 -3.86
CA LEU A 27 2.02 -1.68 -4.24
C LEU A 27 2.46 -0.35 -4.84
N ASP A 28 1.63 0.26 -5.67
CA ASP A 28 1.94 1.55 -6.29
C ASP A 28 1.98 2.67 -5.25
N ALA A 29 1.03 2.69 -4.30
CA ALA A 29 1.06 3.60 -3.16
C ALA A 29 2.31 3.39 -2.28
N ILE A 30 2.68 2.14 -1.96
CA ILE A 30 3.87 1.85 -1.16
C ILE A 30 5.16 2.28 -1.88
N ARG A 31 5.22 2.15 -3.22
CA ARG A 31 6.41 2.55 -3.98
C ARG A 31 6.66 4.06 -3.98
N THR A 32 5.63 4.89 -3.80
CA THR A 32 5.83 6.34 -3.70
C THR A 32 6.62 6.75 -2.45
N ILE A 33 6.52 5.96 -1.38
CA ILE A 33 7.25 6.18 -0.12
C ILE A 33 8.47 5.27 0.04
N ARG A 34 8.45 4.08 -0.57
CA ARG A 34 9.53 3.08 -0.51
C ARG A 34 9.75 2.49 -1.91
N PRO A 35 10.53 3.17 -2.77
CA PRO A 35 10.73 2.75 -4.17
C PRO A 35 11.28 1.34 -4.35
N VAL A 36 12.03 0.83 -3.36
CA VAL A 36 12.60 -0.53 -3.36
C VAL A 36 11.59 -1.65 -3.05
N ALA A 37 10.32 -1.31 -2.79
CA ALA A 37 9.26 -2.28 -2.54
C ALA A 37 8.96 -3.11 -3.79
N ASN A 38 9.37 -4.38 -3.76
CA ASN A 38 9.26 -5.29 -4.88
C ASN A 38 9.12 -6.75 -4.39
N PRO A 39 7.89 -7.20 -4.06
CA PRO A 39 7.63 -8.62 -3.84
C PRO A 39 8.08 -9.43 -5.06
N ASN A 40 8.67 -10.60 -4.80
CA ASN A 40 9.03 -11.52 -5.87
C ASN A 40 7.76 -12.02 -6.61
N PRO A 41 7.90 -12.61 -7.81
CA PRO A 41 6.75 -13.06 -8.60
C PRO A 41 5.81 -14.01 -7.85
N GLY A 42 6.35 -14.98 -7.09
CA GLY A 42 5.55 -15.91 -6.30
C GLY A 42 4.69 -15.22 -5.23
N PHE A 43 5.24 -14.21 -4.54
CA PHE A 43 4.47 -13.43 -3.58
C PHE A 43 3.44 -12.52 -4.24
N ARG A 44 3.73 -11.97 -5.43
CA ARG A 44 2.72 -11.20 -6.18
C ARG A 44 1.52 -12.07 -6.56
N GLN A 45 1.78 -13.30 -7.00
CA GLN A 45 0.74 -14.28 -7.28
C GLN A 45 -0.09 -14.58 -6.02
N GLN A 46 0.58 -14.90 -4.90
CA GLN A 46 -0.09 -15.17 -3.62
C GLN A 46 -0.94 -13.97 -3.16
N LEU A 47 -0.47 -12.74 -3.33
CA LEU A 47 -1.22 -11.53 -2.99
C LEU A 47 -2.46 -11.35 -3.89
N SER A 48 -2.33 -11.66 -5.18
CA SER A 48 -3.46 -11.62 -6.11
C SER A 48 -4.54 -12.63 -5.72
N GLU A 49 -4.15 -13.86 -5.41
CA GLU A 49 -5.06 -14.92 -4.95
C GLU A 49 -5.70 -14.56 -3.59
N PHE A 50 -4.90 -14.01 -2.68
CA PHE A 50 -5.35 -13.56 -1.37
C PHE A 50 -6.41 -12.46 -1.45
N GLY A 51 -6.24 -11.50 -2.38
CA GLY A 51 -7.14 -10.35 -2.56
C GLY A 51 -8.59 -10.70 -2.87
N GLY A 52 -8.87 -11.93 -3.32
CA GLY A 52 -10.24 -12.41 -3.55
C GLY A 52 -10.97 -12.78 -2.25
N SER A 53 -11.27 -14.07 -2.08
CA SER A 53 -12.12 -14.53 -0.97
C SER A 53 -11.43 -14.47 0.40
N ALA A 54 -10.10 -14.66 0.45
CA ALA A 54 -9.35 -14.74 1.68
C ALA A 54 -9.26 -13.39 2.41
N ALA A 55 -8.88 -12.31 1.71
CA ALA A 55 -8.83 -10.96 2.28
C ALA A 55 -10.18 -10.54 2.88
N ARG A 56 -11.29 -10.83 2.18
CA ARG A 56 -12.65 -10.57 2.66
C ARG A 56 -12.99 -11.36 3.93
N LYS A 57 -12.59 -12.64 4.02
CA LYS A 57 -12.78 -13.44 5.24
C LYS A 57 -12.02 -12.84 6.42
N VAL A 58 -10.75 -12.44 6.23
CA VAL A 58 -9.93 -11.81 7.27
C VAL A 58 -10.53 -10.47 7.68
N ARG A 59 -10.94 -9.62 6.73
CA ARG A 59 -11.60 -8.33 7.00
C ARG A 59 -12.85 -8.51 7.86
N ARG A 60 -13.72 -9.47 7.51
CA ARG A 60 -14.92 -9.79 8.30
C ARG A 60 -14.55 -10.25 9.71
N HIS A 61 -13.54 -11.10 9.84
CA HIS A 61 -13.08 -11.56 11.15
C HIS A 61 -12.55 -10.40 12.01
N LEU A 62 -11.76 -9.49 11.45
CA LEU A 62 -11.28 -8.29 12.17
C LEU A 62 -12.45 -7.40 12.61
N LYS A 63 -13.42 -7.15 11.73
CA LYS A 63 -14.64 -6.38 12.05
C LYS A 63 -15.43 -7.02 13.20
N GLN A 64 -15.56 -8.35 13.21
CA GLN A 64 -16.24 -9.07 14.28
C GLN A 64 -15.47 -9.01 15.61
N ARG A 65 -14.14 -9.11 15.56
CA ARG A 65 -13.30 -9.20 16.76
C ARG A 65 -13.02 -7.84 17.42
N TYR A 66 -12.92 -6.78 16.62
CA TYR A 66 -12.46 -5.46 17.06
C TYR A 66 -13.41 -4.31 16.72
N GLY A 67 -14.51 -4.58 16.00
CA GLY A 67 -15.46 -3.57 15.54
C GLY A 67 -15.04 -2.87 14.24
N MET A 68 -15.77 -1.81 13.91
CA MET A 68 -15.48 -0.98 12.74
C MET A 68 -14.25 -0.11 12.97
N SER A 69 -13.41 0.08 11.95
CA SER A 69 -12.26 0.98 12.04
C SER A 69 -12.74 2.43 12.19
N PRO A 70 -12.23 3.20 13.16
CA PRO A 70 -12.51 4.63 13.27
C PRO A 70 -11.70 5.48 12.27
N PHE A 71 -10.79 4.86 11.52
CA PHE A 71 -9.88 5.53 10.60
C PHE A 71 -10.33 5.36 9.14
N ASN A 72 -10.07 6.38 8.32
CA ASN A 72 -10.31 6.32 6.87
C ASN A 72 -9.04 5.91 6.11
N ASP A 73 -8.57 4.70 6.39
CA ASP A 73 -7.30 4.16 5.88
C ASP A 73 -7.25 4.10 4.34
N GLU A 74 -8.40 3.86 3.71
CA GLU A 74 -8.50 3.76 2.26
C GLU A 74 -8.22 5.08 1.56
N GLU A 75 -8.82 6.18 2.03
CA GLU A 75 -8.58 7.52 1.46
C GLU A 75 -7.13 7.98 1.73
N GLU A 76 -6.58 7.68 2.90
CA GLU A 76 -5.16 7.96 3.19
C GLU A 76 -4.21 7.27 2.21
N ILE A 77 -4.49 6.01 1.84
CA ILE A 77 -3.67 5.28 0.86
C ILE A 77 -3.92 5.76 -0.57
N LYS A 78 -5.17 6.01 -0.96
CA LYS A 78 -5.48 6.56 -2.30
C LYS A 78 -4.82 7.92 -2.53
N ALA A 79 -4.72 8.76 -1.50
CA ALA A 79 -4.03 10.04 -1.59
C ALA A 79 -2.54 9.90 -1.94
N LEU A 80 -1.91 8.76 -1.62
CA LEU A 80 -0.53 8.46 -2.00
C LEU A 80 -0.37 8.07 -3.46
N LEU A 81 -1.44 7.59 -4.11
CA LEU A 81 -1.39 7.24 -5.53
C LEU A 81 -1.05 8.49 -6.35
N PRO A 82 -0.25 8.34 -7.41
CA PRO A 82 -0.06 9.43 -8.35
C PRO A 82 -1.45 9.79 -8.92
N ALA A 83 -1.81 11.08 -8.88
CA ALA A 83 -3.00 11.55 -9.58
C ALA A 83 -2.84 11.16 -11.05
N GLY A 84 -3.72 10.29 -11.54
CA GLY A 84 -3.65 9.77 -12.90
C GLY A 84 -3.65 10.93 -13.89
N ARG A 85 -2.79 10.83 -14.90
CA ARG A 85 -3.00 11.49 -16.19
C ARG A 85 -4.37 11.04 -16.70
N GLU A 86 -5.39 11.86 -16.51
CA GLU A 86 -6.59 11.78 -17.33
C GLU A 86 -6.16 11.97 -18.80
N GLY A 87 -6.77 11.19 -19.70
CA GLY A 87 -6.24 10.90 -21.02
C GLY A 87 -5.90 12.11 -21.89
N THR A 88 -4.87 11.96 -22.71
CA THR A 88 -4.82 12.66 -24.00
C THR A 88 -4.31 11.69 -25.05
N SER A 89 -5.20 11.34 -25.96
CA SER A 89 -4.93 10.75 -27.26
C SER A 89 -3.86 11.55 -27.99
N ARG A 90 -2.84 10.84 -28.50
CA ARG A 90 -1.82 11.21 -29.50
C ARG A 90 -1.84 12.66 -30.03
N THR A 91 -0.73 13.38 -29.82
CA THR A 91 0.02 14.03 -30.91
C THR A 91 1.45 14.29 -30.46
N GLU A 92 2.38 14.05 -31.37
CA GLU A 92 3.83 14.19 -31.17
C GLU A 92 4.22 15.66 -30.94
N GLY A 93 5.22 15.90 -30.07
CA GLY A 93 5.84 17.22 -29.98
C GLY A 93 6.53 17.53 -28.66
N ALA A 94 7.85 17.70 -28.75
CA ALA A 94 8.72 18.52 -27.90
C ALA A 94 8.79 18.26 -26.38
N VAL A 95 9.96 17.73 -26.02
CA VAL A 95 10.60 17.74 -24.69
C VAL A 95 10.42 19.08 -23.99
N GLN A 96 9.74 19.11 -22.84
CA GLN A 96 9.96 20.10 -21.78
C GLN A 96 9.43 19.60 -20.45
N GLY A 97 10.26 19.78 -19.42
CA GLY A 97 10.13 19.12 -18.13
C GLY A 97 8.99 19.65 -17.27
N LEU A 98 8.36 18.71 -16.56
CA LEU A 98 7.77 18.96 -15.26
C LEU A 98 8.24 17.85 -14.33
N VAL A 99 9.23 18.18 -13.52
CA VAL A 99 9.60 17.38 -12.35
C VAL A 99 8.35 17.28 -11.48
N PRO A 100 7.85 16.07 -11.15
CA PRO A 100 6.79 15.94 -10.16
C PRO A 100 7.27 16.60 -8.88
N ARG A 101 6.58 17.65 -8.43
CA ARG A 101 6.83 18.32 -7.16
C ARG A 101 7.01 17.23 -6.11
N ALA A 102 8.21 17.15 -5.54
CA ALA A 102 8.51 16.27 -4.44
C ALA A 102 7.46 16.54 -3.35
N ARG A 103 6.47 15.64 -3.23
CA ARG A 103 5.55 15.67 -2.09
C ARG A 103 6.44 15.62 -0.86
N ASP A 104 6.29 16.62 0.01
CA ASP A 104 7.12 16.75 1.21
C ASP A 104 7.08 15.43 1.98
N MET A 105 8.22 14.73 2.00
CA MET A 105 8.43 13.45 2.69
C MET A 105 8.12 13.53 4.19
N ARG A 106 7.90 14.73 4.75
CA ARG A 106 7.60 14.96 6.17
C ARG A 106 6.14 14.79 6.57
N SER A 107 5.18 14.77 5.65
CA SER A 107 3.79 14.44 6.01
C SER A 107 3.55 12.93 5.91
N THR A 108 4.18 12.15 6.80
CA THR A 108 3.81 10.72 6.92
C THR A 108 2.36 10.66 7.41
N SER A 109 1.47 10.11 6.59
CA SER A 109 0.05 10.03 6.95
C SER A 109 -0.14 9.27 8.29
N PRO A 110 -1.15 9.60 9.09
CA PRO A 110 -1.47 8.88 10.32
C PRO A 110 -1.52 7.35 10.12
N PHE A 111 -2.07 6.87 9.00
CA PHE A 111 -2.08 5.47 8.63
C PHE A 111 -0.68 4.87 8.52
N LEU A 112 0.22 5.51 7.75
CA LEU A 112 1.58 5.01 7.58
C LEU A 112 2.36 4.98 8.91
N LEU A 113 2.10 5.94 9.81
CA LEU A 113 2.66 5.91 11.18
C LEU A 113 2.14 4.71 11.97
N ARG A 114 0.83 4.41 11.89
CA ARG A 114 0.24 3.22 12.53
C ARG A 114 0.86 1.94 11.98
N VAL A 115 0.95 1.79 10.65
CA VAL A 115 1.60 0.64 9.99
C VAL A 115 3.04 0.47 10.48
N LYS A 116 3.84 1.55 10.45
CA LYS A 116 5.23 1.50 10.92
C LYS A 116 5.32 1.02 12.37
N ARG A 117 4.48 1.56 13.26
CA ARG A 117 4.44 1.15 14.68
C ARG A 117 4.07 -0.33 14.82
N THR A 118 3.02 -0.78 14.14
CA THR A 118 2.56 -2.18 14.17
C THR A 118 3.67 -3.14 13.78
N PHE A 119 4.34 -2.91 12.64
CA PHE A 119 5.35 -3.85 12.13
C PHE A 119 6.72 -3.71 12.80
N SER A 120 7.03 -2.58 13.43
CA SER A 120 8.27 -2.42 14.20
C SER A 120 8.26 -3.18 15.52
N CYS A 121 7.08 -3.45 16.09
CA CYS A 121 6.94 -4.15 17.37
C CYS A 121 6.91 -5.69 17.24
N ILE A 122 6.72 -6.25 16.04
CA ILE A 122 6.56 -7.70 15.84
C ILE A 122 7.73 -8.53 16.38
N PRO A 123 9.02 -8.15 16.21
CA PRO A 123 10.13 -8.92 16.78
C PRO A 123 10.10 -9.02 18.31
N ALA A 124 9.45 -8.08 19.01
CA ALA A 124 9.34 -8.10 20.46
C ALA A 124 8.19 -8.99 20.98
N CYS A 125 7.19 -9.27 20.13
CA CYS A 125 5.96 -9.96 20.51
C CYS A 125 5.93 -11.46 20.16
N LEU A 126 6.95 -11.98 19.46
CA LEU A 126 7.05 -13.40 19.05
C LEU A 126 7.96 -14.22 19.99
N LYS A 127 7.96 -13.91 21.29
CA LYS A 127 8.67 -14.68 22.33
C LYS A 127 7.75 -15.66 23.01
#